data_AF-A0ABD3J0B0-F1
#
_entry.id   AF-A0ABD3J0B0-F1
#
_cell.length_a   1.000
_cell.length_b   1.000
_cell.length_c   1.000
_cell.angle_alpha   90.00
_cell.angle_beta   90.00
_cell.angle_gamma   90.00
#
_symmetry.space_group_name_H-M   'P 1'
#
loop_
_entity.id
_entity.type
_entity.pdbx_description
1 polymer ?
#
loop_
_entity_poly.entity_id
_entity_poly.type
_entity_poly.pdbx_seq_one_letter_code
_entity_poly.pdbx_strand_id
1 'polypeptide(L)'
;MSLPFLQACGKRKRRPKIFNFGDFCDPGCPIKPAGMRCTLLMHQKTGVVIPPYTVQETMTPSSPSFCDHCRSAGWGNHYMSGRRYHLIIPKDGCWSRPLEECDLDEPNHLLHGLIHVNGFGHLICINGIEGGSKFLCGREIMDLWDRICNNLLVRKVTVEDVSRKRSMDLRLLYGVAYGHTWFGRWSYRFLRGSFGVKEHHYHQAMEFLGSLELVKVLEDFSGTEHFKEIKHIICHYKGMSKTDSVTIKDLLKYMMTVKSHSTRESNPAIVAGPLTSLKWKLSTRASLQNKHLSQMKPIKFRKFTSAVAEMDSRWPARRMEQAAEVIVNALLEARDAARLHVGDTGLFDNVLKILNNVIVGDHVRQFFLRRSKHNRVNS
;
A
#
# COMPACT_ATOMS: atom_id res chain seq x y z
N MET A 1 -1.88 13.16 27.58
CA MET A 1 -2.34 11.86 28.12
C MET A 1 -1.12 11.00 28.40
N SER A 2 -0.91 10.59 29.66
CA SER A 2 0.19 9.71 30.04
C SER A 2 -0.07 8.30 29.51
N LEU A 3 0.87 7.76 28.74
CA LEU A 3 0.80 6.36 28.29
C LEU A 3 0.89 5.44 29.54
N PRO A 4 -0.05 4.49 29.75
CA PRO A 4 -0.10 3.67 30.97
C PRO A 4 1.21 2.91 31.28
N PHE A 5 1.99 2.53 30.26
CA PHE A 5 3.27 1.86 30.47
C PHE A 5 4.36 2.79 31.05
N LEU A 6 4.25 4.12 30.92
CA LEU A 6 5.11 5.08 31.62
C LEU A 6 4.90 4.97 33.14
N GLN A 7 3.67 4.69 33.57
CA GLN A 7 3.31 4.44 34.96
C GLN A 7 3.88 3.09 35.45
N ALA A 8 3.84 2.06 34.61
CA ALA A 8 4.48 0.77 34.90
C ALA A 8 6.02 0.86 34.99
N CYS A 9 6.64 1.73 34.19
CA CYS A 9 8.08 2.03 34.29
C CYS A 9 8.46 2.75 35.59
N GLY A 10 7.52 3.42 36.26
CA GLY A 10 7.74 4.06 37.56
C GLY A 10 8.12 3.08 38.68
N LYS A 11 7.82 1.78 38.53
CA LYS A 11 8.25 0.72 39.46
C LYS A 11 9.73 0.32 39.28
N ARG A 12 10.37 0.75 38.19
CA ARG A 12 11.82 0.62 37.97
C ARG A 12 12.46 1.99 38.21
N LYS A 13 13.51 2.08 39.01
CA LYS A 13 14.20 3.34 39.41
C LYS A 13 14.80 4.21 38.27
N ARG A 14 14.46 3.97 37.00
CA ARG A 14 14.93 4.73 35.83
C ARG A 14 13.75 5.32 35.08
N ARG A 15 13.69 6.66 35.03
CA ARG A 15 12.78 7.37 34.12
C ARG A 15 13.09 6.96 32.67
N PRO A 16 12.09 6.63 31.84
CA PRO A 16 12.32 6.30 30.45
C PRO A 16 12.87 7.54 29.71
N LYS A 17 13.93 7.35 28.93
CA LYS A 17 14.47 8.41 28.07
C LYS A 17 13.50 8.63 26.92
N ILE A 18 13.08 9.88 26.73
CA ILE A 18 12.25 10.30 25.61
C ILE A 18 13.16 11.04 24.63
N PHE A 19 13.13 10.63 23.38
CA PHE A 19 13.91 11.23 22.30
C PHE A 19 13.00 12.06 21.40
N ASN A 20 13.58 12.99 20.65
CA ASN A 20 12.86 13.73 19.64
C ASN A 20 12.59 12.85 18.42
N PHE A 21 11.34 12.76 17.94
CA PHE A 21 11.02 11.97 16.75
C PHE A 21 11.77 12.45 15.50
N GLY A 22 11.92 13.77 15.34
CA GLY A 22 12.53 14.39 14.16
C GLY A 22 14.03 14.07 14.00
N ASP A 23 14.73 13.94 15.12
CA ASP A 23 16.20 13.88 15.17
C ASP A 23 16.68 12.51 15.71
N PHE A 24 15.75 11.59 15.99
CA PHE A 24 16.09 10.24 16.45
C PHE A 24 16.87 9.51 15.35
N CYS A 25 17.99 8.90 15.77
CA CYS A 25 19.00 8.33 14.89
C CYS A 25 19.75 9.36 14.04
N ASP A 26 19.86 10.63 14.41
CA ASP A 26 20.91 11.47 13.84
C ASP A 26 22.29 11.08 14.40
N PRO A 27 23.41 11.40 13.71
CA PRO A 27 24.75 11.11 14.18
C PRO A 27 24.95 11.55 15.65
N GLY A 28 25.24 10.59 16.53
CA GLY A 28 25.37 10.83 17.98
C GLY A 28 24.23 10.28 18.85
N CYS A 29 23.16 9.72 18.27
CA CYS A 29 22.09 9.03 19.00
C CYS A 29 22.23 7.49 18.88
N PRO A 30 22.94 6.80 19.81
CA PRO A 30 23.26 5.39 19.62
C PRO A 30 22.05 4.46 19.78
N ILE A 31 21.85 3.56 18.80
CA ILE A 31 20.98 2.39 18.92
C ILE A 31 21.79 1.27 19.59
N LYS A 32 21.32 0.76 20.74
CA LYS A 32 21.85 -0.48 21.33
C LYS A 32 20.85 -1.61 21.07
N PRO A 33 21.13 -2.58 20.19
CA PRO A 33 20.24 -3.73 19.99
C PRO A 33 20.40 -4.71 21.16
N ALA A 34 19.33 -4.94 21.93
CA ALA A 34 19.22 -6.07 22.85
C ALA A 34 17.75 -6.27 23.28
N GLY A 35 17.12 -7.35 22.79
CA GLY A 35 15.76 -7.75 23.13
C GLY A 35 14.66 -6.83 22.57
N MET A 36 13.41 -7.15 22.92
CA MET A 36 12.26 -6.29 22.62
C MET A 36 12.40 -4.97 23.37
N ARG A 37 12.67 -3.87 22.65
CA ARG A 37 12.83 -2.53 23.24
C ARG A 37 11.81 -1.58 22.68
N CYS A 38 11.10 -0.91 23.59
CA CYS A 38 10.31 0.27 23.28
C CYS A 38 11.17 1.51 23.52
N THR A 39 11.41 2.30 22.47
CA THR A 39 12.04 3.63 22.60
C THR A 39 10.94 4.66 22.50
N LEU A 40 10.95 5.71 23.32
CA LEU A 40 9.88 6.72 23.29
C LEU A 40 10.29 7.91 22.47
N LEU A 41 9.53 8.22 21.44
CA LEU A 41 9.77 9.35 20.56
C LEU A 41 8.67 10.40 20.76
N MET A 42 9.04 11.63 21.09
CA MET A 42 8.11 12.75 21.17
C MET A 42 7.99 13.43 19.81
N HIS A 43 6.76 13.54 19.30
CA HIS A 43 6.46 14.32 18.12
C HIS A 43 6.41 15.81 18.47
N GLN A 44 7.30 16.61 17.88
CA GLN A 44 7.50 18.02 18.27
C GLN A 44 6.22 18.87 18.15
N LYS A 45 5.47 18.70 17.05
CA LYS A 45 4.33 19.57 16.75
C LYS A 45 3.09 19.26 17.58
N THR A 46 2.88 18.00 17.94
CA THR A 46 1.67 17.55 18.63
C THR A 46 1.91 17.22 20.10
N GLY A 47 3.18 17.16 20.54
CA GLY A 47 3.57 16.73 21.88
C GLY A 47 3.26 15.25 22.18
N VAL A 48 2.79 14.49 21.19
CA VAL A 48 2.40 13.09 21.39
C VAL A 48 3.65 12.22 21.51
N VAL A 49 3.60 11.25 22.42
CA VAL A 49 4.67 10.26 22.59
C VAL A 49 4.31 9.01 21.80
N ILE A 50 5.18 8.65 20.88
CA ILE A 50 5.08 7.52 19.96
C ILE A 50 6.01 6.42 20.49
N PRO A 51 5.53 5.18 20.61
CA PRO A 51 6.35 4.05 21.02
C PRO A 51 6.77 3.18 19.83
N PRO A 52 7.91 3.43 19.14
CA PRO A 52 8.53 2.43 18.29
C PRO A 52 9.06 1.25 19.11
N TYR A 53 8.86 0.06 18.55
CA TYR A 53 9.36 -1.19 19.07
C TYR A 53 10.42 -1.76 18.13
N THR A 54 11.52 -2.25 18.71
CA THR A 54 12.45 -3.12 18.03
C THR A 54 12.29 -4.52 18.61
N VAL A 55 11.86 -5.48 17.78
CA VAL A 55 11.69 -6.88 18.17
C VAL A 55 12.75 -7.71 17.47
N GLN A 56 13.48 -8.52 18.23
CA GLN A 56 14.43 -9.48 17.66
C GLN A 56 13.74 -10.82 17.52
N GLU A 57 13.71 -11.36 16.31
CA GLU A 57 13.25 -12.71 16.04
C GLU A 57 14.46 -13.61 15.75
N THR A 58 14.51 -14.77 16.43
CA THR A 58 15.55 -15.78 16.23
C THR A 58 14.94 -16.98 15.52
N MET A 59 15.48 -17.33 14.36
CA MET A 59 14.99 -18.44 13.56
C MET A 59 15.37 -19.76 14.23
N THR A 60 14.39 -20.64 14.42
CA THR A 60 14.63 -22.01 14.88
C THR A 60 14.99 -22.91 13.71
N PRO A 61 15.66 -24.05 13.92
CA PRO A 61 16.01 -24.99 12.83
C PRO A 61 14.81 -25.51 12.03
N SER A 62 13.61 -25.48 12.61
CA SER A 62 12.33 -25.85 11.97
C SER A 62 11.64 -24.70 11.24
N SER A 63 12.10 -23.46 11.41
CA SER A 63 11.60 -22.30 10.69
C SER A 63 12.07 -22.35 9.22
N PRO A 64 11.28 -21.85 8.25
CA PRO A 64 11.74 -21.76 6.87
C PRO A 64 13.06 -20.98 6.82
N SER A 65 14.08 -21.60 6.23
CA SER A 65 15.46 -21.07 6.13
C SER A 65 15.58 -19.82 5.23
N PHE A 66 14.45 -19.30 4.75
CA PHE A 66 14.37 -18.21 3.79
C PHE A 66 13.24 -17.24 4.19
N CYS A 67 13.49 -15.94 4.07
CA CYS A 67 12.45 -14.92 4.18
C CYS A 67 11.72 -14.79 2.85
N ASP A 68 10.39 -14.80 2.91
CA ASP A 68 9.54 -14.69 1.73
C ASP A 68 9.66 -13.33 1.03
N HIS A 69 9.96 -12.25 1.76
CA HIS A 69 10.26 -10.96 1.14
C HIS A 69 11.56 -11.02 0.32
N CYS A 70 12.60 -11.69 0.82
CA CYS A 70 13.82 -11.88 0.02
C CYS A 70 13.59 -12.79 -1.18
N ARG A 71 12.84 -13.89 -1.01
CA ARG A 71 12.45 -14.76 -2.12
C ARG A 71 11.75 -13.94 -3.22
N SER A 72 10.78 -13.12 -2.83
CA SER A 72 9.99 -12.28 -3.73
C SER A 72 10.83 -11.20 -4.42
N ALA A 73 11.80 -10.62 -3.69
CA ALA A 73 12.75 -9.64 -4.20
C ALA A 73 13.83 -10.22 -5.13
N GLY A 74 13.92 -11.55 -5.26
CA GLY A 74 15.01 -12.22 -6.00
C GLY A 74 16.32 -12.30 -5.21
N TRP A 75 16.26 -12.13 -3.90
CA TRP A 75 17.38 -12.22 -2.94
C TRP A 75 17.47 -13.59 -2.26
N GLY A 76 16.76 -14.60 -2.77
CA GLY A 76 16.74 -15.96 -2.19
C GLY A 76 18.10 -16.66 -2.10
N ASN A 77 19.08 -16.22 -2.89
CA ASN A 77 20.45 -16.74 -2.88
C ASN A 77 21.31 -16.17 -1.73
N HIS A 78 20.81 -15.16 -1.00
CA HIS A 78 21.48 -14.66 0.18
C HIS A 78 21.04 -15.49 1.39
N TYR A 79 21.93 -16.38 1.86
CA TYR A 79 21.72 -17.12 3.10
C TYR A 79 21.33 -16.15 4.21
N MET A 80 20.18 -16.40 4.81
CA MET A 80 19.65 -15.57 5.85
C MET A 80 20.31 -15.92 7.17
N SER A 81 20.76 -14.90 7.89
CA SER A 81 21.20 -15.06 9.26
C SER A 81 20.07 -15.63 10.11
N GLY A 82 20.39 -16.48 11.09
CA GLY A 82 19.40 -17.02 12.04
C GLY A 82 18.71 -15.99 12.95
N ARG A 83 18.81 -14.69 12.64
CA ARG A 83 18.17 -13.58 13.36
C ARG A 83 17.73 -12.50 12.38
N ARG A 84 16.61 -11.85 12.69
CA ARG A 84 16.10 -10.65 12.03
C ARG A 84 15.49 -9.69 13.05
N TYR A 85 15.41 -8.41 12.70
CA TYR A 85 14.92 -7.35 13.57
C TYR A 85 13.71 -6.67 12.93
N HIS A 86 12.60 -6.66 13.65
CA HIS A 86 11.38 -5.95 13.28
C HIS A 86 11.40 -4.58 13.93
N LEU A 87 11.15 -3.53 13.15
CA LEU A 87 10.96 -2.17 13.62
C LEU A 87 9.52 -1.79 13.38
N ILE A 88 8.76 -1.64 14.47
CA ILE A 88 7.32 -1.51 14.43
C ILE A 88 6.88 -0.24 15.14
N ILE A 89 6.05 0.56 14.49
CA ILE A 89 5.24 1.59 15.14
C ILE A 89 3.79 1.13 15.05
N PRO A 90 3.17 0.70 16.16
CA PRO A 90 1.78 0.25 16.14
C PRO A 90 0.84 1.39 15.78
N LYS A 91 -0.38 1.05 15.37
CA LYS A 91 -1.45 2.03 15.16
C LYS A 91 -1.69 2.86 16.42
N ASP A 92 -2.08 4.14 16.24
CA ASP A 92 -2.29 5.11 17.32
C ASP A 92 -3.09 4.57 18.53
N GLY A 93 -4.16 3.81 18.26
CA GLY A 93 -5.03 3.26 19.32
C GLY A 93 -4.39 2.16 20.17
N CYS A 94 -3.26 1.61 19.72
CA CYS A 94 -2.56 0.51 20.37
C CYS A 94 -1.39 0.98 21.24
N TRP A 95 -1.06 2.28 21.26
CA TRP A 95 0.10 2.81 22.00
C TRP A 95 -0.01 2.65 23.52
N SER A 96 -1.21 2.40 24.06
CA SER A 96 -1.44 2.20 25.48
C SER A 96 -1.07 0.81 25.99
N ARG A 97 -0.97 -0.19 25.10
CA ARG A 97 -0.58 -1.56 25.46
C ARG A 97 0.82 -1.90 24.93
N PRO A 98 1.56 -2.80 25.60
CA PRO A 98 2.75 -3.40 25.02
C PRO A 98 2.43 -4.11 23.71
N LEU A 99 3.38 -4.11 22.79
CA LEU A 99 3.32 -4.95 21.59
C LEU A 99 3.53 -6.41 22.00
N GLU A 100 2.76 -7.32 21.42
CA GLU A 100 2.82 -8.78 21.64
C GLU A 100 3.34 -9.49 20.38
N GLU A 101 3.76 -10.75 20.50
CA GLU A 101 4.28 -11.51 19.35
C GLU A 101 3.23 -11.71 18.25
N CYS A 102 1.96 -11.88 18.62
CA CYS A 102 0.85 -11.98 17.67
C CYS A 102 0.62 -10.70 16.85
N ASP A 103 1.10 -9.55 17.34
CA ASP A 103 0.97 -8.29 16.62
C ASP A 103 1.99 -8.18 15.47
N LEU A 104 3.01 -9.04 15.39
CA LEU A 104 4.04 -8.94 14.34
C LEU A 104 3.47 -9.10 12.93
N ASP A 105 2.39 -9.88 12.80
CA ASP A 105 1.74 -10.18 11.51
C ASP A 105 0.57 -9.23 11.19
N GLU A 106 0.30 -8.25 12.07
CA GLU A 106 -0.77 -7.28 11.85
C GLU A 106 -0.43 -6.34 10.67
N PRO A 107 -1.30 -6.24 9.65
CA PRO A 107 -0.98 -5.47 8.43
C PRO A 107 -1.07 -3.94 8.64
N ASN A 108 -1.61 -3.49 9.76
CA ASN A 108 -2.07 -2.12 9.98
C ASN A 108 -1.16 -1.28 10.90
N HIS A 109 0.11 -1.69 11.08
CA HIS A 109 1.12 -0.86 11.74
C HIS A 109 1.34 0.45 10.98
N LEU A 110 1.69 1.52 11.69
CA LEU A 110 2.09 2.77 11.05
C LEU A 110 3.43 2.62 10.32
N LEU A 111 4.33 1.85 10.91
CA LEU A 111 5.60 1.42 10.32
C LEU A 111 5.81 -0.05 10.64
N HIS A 112 6.17 -0.84 9.63
CA HIS A 112 6.75 -2.16 9.83
C HIS A 112 7.92 -2.30 8.88
N GLY A 113 9.13 -2.32 9.45
CA GLY A 113 10.36 -2.62 8.75
C GLY A 113 11.00 -3.89 9.28
N LEU A 114 11.70 -4.60 8.41
CA LEU A 114 12.42 -5.82 8.73
C LEU A 114 13.88 -5.68 8.29
N ILE A 115 14.84 -5.98 9.16
CA ILE A 115 16.27 -5.93 8.84
C ILE A 115 16.93 -7.25 9.25
N HIS A 116 17.59 -7.90 8.31
CA HIS A 116 18.41 -9.08 8.52
C HIS A 116 19.81 -8.67 9.01
N VAL A 117 20.50 -9.55 9.75
CA VAL A 117 21.86 -9.27 10.26
C VAL A 117 22.87 -9.06 9.13
N ASN A 118 22.63 -9.66 7.97
CA ASN A 118 23.48 -9.48 6.78
C ASN A 118 23.33 -8.10 6.10
N GLY A 119 22.51 -7.21 6.67
CA GLY A 119 22.29 -5.84 6.23
C GLY A 119 21.26 -5.68 5.12
N PHE A 120 20.49 -6.72 4.77
CA PHE A 120 19.36 -6.59 3.85
C PHE A 120 18.09 -6.31 4.64
N GLY A 121 17.23 -5.44 4.11
CA GLY A 121 15.98 -5.09 4.77
C GLY A 121 14.78 -5.07 3.83
N HIS A 122 13.60 -5.05 4.44
CA HIS A 122 12.32 -4.93 3.77
C HIS A 122 11.47 -3.91 4.51
N LEU A 123 10.99 -2.91 3.79
CA LEU A 123 9.94 -2.05 4.28
C LEU A 123 8.60 -2.73 3.96
N ILE A 124 7.95 -3.27 5.00
CA ILE A 124 6.74 -4.07 4.88
C ILE A 124 5.52 -3.15 4.74
N CYS A 125 5.37 -2.17 5.63
CA CYS A 125 4.28 -1.20 5.51
C CYS A 125 4.62 0.19 6.06
N ILE A 126 3.97 1.19 5.48
CA ILE A 126 3.91 2.56 6.01
C ILE A 126 2.48 3.07 5.88
N ASN A 127 1.86 3.30 7.02
CA ASN A 127 0.50 3.80 7.14
C ASN A 127 0.51 5.13 7.88
N GLY A 128 0.72 6.22 7.15
CA GLY A 128 0.61 7.58 7.70
C GLY A 128 -0.84 8.04 7.86
N ILE A 129 -1.08 9.36 7.78
CA ILE A 129 -2.44 9.93 7.85
C ILE A 129 -3.42 9.31 6.85
N GLU A 130 -2.99 9.07 5.60
CA GLU A 130 -3.83 8.41 4.58
C GLU A 130 -4.13 6.94 4.92
N GLY A 131 -3.29 6.30 5.75
CA GLY A 131 -3.49 4.96 6.30
C GLY A 131 -4.21 4.93 7.66
N GLY A 132 -4.67 6.08 8.14
CA GLY A 132 -5.47 6.20 9.36
C GLY A 132 -4.73 6.65 10.63
N SER A 133 -3.47 7.10 10.53
CA SER A 133 -2.84 7.79 11.67
C SER A 133 -3.45 9.17 11.87
N LYS A 134 -3.64 9.56 13.13
CA LYS A 134 -4.06 10.89 13.57
C LYS A 134 -2.88 11.83 13.75
N PHE A 135 -1.66 11.30 13.90
CA PHE A 135 -0.50 12.06 14.33
C PHE A 135 0.65 12.08 13.33
N LEU A 136 0.94 10.94 12.69
CA LEU A 136 2.13 10.79 11.84
C LEU A 136 1.75 10.77 10.37
N CYS A 137 2.34 11.68 9.58
CA CYS A 137 2.24 11.57 8.13
C CYS A 137 3.23 10.54 7.57
N GLY A 138 2.92 9.97 6.40
CA GLY A 138 3.78 8.93 5.80
C GLY A 138 5.21 9.40 5.52
N ARG A 139 5.40 10.71 5.28
CA ARG A 139 6.74 11.29 5.11
C ARG A 139 7.56 11.23 6.39
N GLU A 140 6.99 11.62 7.53
CA GLU A 140 7.68 11.59 8.83
C GLU A 140 8.10 10.15 9.20
N ILE A 141 7.25 9.18 8.89
CA ILE A 141 7.54 7.76 9.09
C ILE A 141 8.68 7.29 8.17
N MET A 142 8.63 7.66 6.88
CA MET A 142 9.70 7.35 5.94
C MET A 142 11.03 7.99 6.32
N ASP A 143 11.03 9.26 6.76
CA ASP A 143 12.25 9.96 7.19
C ASP A 143 12.89 9.24 8.39
N LEU A 144 12.07 8.77 9.33
CA LEU A 144 12.54 7.95 10.45
C LEU A 144 13.12 6.61 9.98
N TRP A 145 12.41 5.90 9.10
CA TRP A 145 12.87 4.63 8.53
C TRP A 145 14.21 4.79 7.81
N ASP A 146 14.35 5.83 6.99
CA ASP A 146 15.56 6.16 6.25
C ASP A 146 16.75 6.45 7.18
N ARG A 147 16.54 7.29 8.21
CA ARG A 147 17.57 7.55 9.24
C ARG A 147 18.00 6.26 9.94
N ILE A 148 17.06 5.39 10.32
CA ILE A 148 17.39 4.11 10.95
C ILE A 148 18.23 3.25 10.01
N CYS A 149 17.86 3.14 8.74
CA CYS A 149 18.59 2.35 7.75
C CYS A 149 20.01 2.88 7.53
N ASN A 150 20.16 4.21 7.42
CA ASN A 150 21.45 4.87 7.26
C ASN A 150 22.35 4.65 8.48
N ASN A 151 21.83 4.74 9.70
CA ASN A 151 22.63 4.57 10.93
C ASN A 151 23.01 3.12 11.19
N LEU A 152 22.17 2.17 10.78
CA LEU A 152 22.47 0.75 10.85
C LEU A 152 23.30 0.27 9.64
N LEU A 153 23.66 1.17 8.71
CA LEU A 153 24.39 0.87 7.48
C LEU A 153 23.73 -0.28 6.69
N VAL A 154 22.39 -0.24 6.62
CA VAL A 154 21.61 -1.21 5.86
C VAL A 154 22.03 -1.12 4.39
N ARG A 155 22.42 -2.26 3.82
CA ARG A 155 23.03 -2.36 2.50
C ARG A 155 22.01 -2.14 1.38
N LYS A 156 20.84 -2.76 1.50
CA LYS A 156 19.75 -2.68 0.53
C LYS A 156 18.41 -2.90 1.24
N VAL A 157 17.40 -2.14 0.83
CA VAL A 157 16.03 -2.28 1.30
C VAL A 157 15.09 -2.47 0.11
N THR A 158 14.16 -3.42 0.19
CA THR A 158 13.04 -3.49 -0.76
C THR A 158 11.76 -2.91 -0.16
N VAL A 159 10.90 -2.38 -1.01
CA VAL A 159 9.52 -2.02 -0.67
C VAL A 159 8.61 -2.47 -1.80
N GLU A 160 7.44 -2.99 -1.46
CA GLU A 160 6.37 -3.17 -2.43
C GLU A 160 5.54 -1.88 -2.51
N ASP A 161 5.59 -1.19 -3.64
CA ASP A 161 4.88 0.08 -3.81
C ASP A 161 3.39 -0.13 -4.14
N VAL A 162 2.62 -0.30 -3.07
CA VAL A 162 1.14 -0.30 -3.08
C VAL A 162 0.56 1.06 -2.62
N SER A 163 1.39 2.11 -2.63
CA SER A 163 1.04 3.38 -2.00
C SER A 163 -0.06 4.13 -2.76
N ARG A 164 -1.06 4.60 -2.01
CA ARG A 164 -2.21 5.33 -2.54
C ARG A 164 -2.47 6.60 -1.76
N LYS A 165 -2.99 7.60 -2.46
CA LYS A 165 -3.59 8.79 -1.86
C LYS A 165 -5.03 8.89 -2.34
N ARG A 166 -5.99 8.63 -1.44
CA ARG A 166 -7.38 8.35 -1.80
C ARG A 166 -7.43 7.23 -2.85
N SER A 167 -8.08 7.45 -3.98
CA SER A 167 -8.18 6.48 -5.09
C SER A 167 -7.03 6.55 -6.09
N MET A 168 -5.98 7.36 -5.85
CA MET A 168 -4.87 7.54 -6.79
C MET A 168 -3.64 6.75 -6.36
N ASP A 169 -3.14 5.88 -7.24
CA ASP A 169 -1.85 5.20 -7.08
C ASP A 169 -0.71 6.23 -7.14
N LEU A 170 0.07 6.34 -6.05
CA LEU A 170 1.14 7.34 -5.97
C LEU A 170 2.29 7.03 -6.93
N ARG A 171 2.58 5.75 -7.20
CA ARG A 171 3.56 5.33 -8.21
C ARG A 171 3.28 5.91 -9.61
N LEU A 172 1.99 6.03 -9.98
CA LEU A 172 1.59 6.62 -11.26
C LEU A 172 1.70 8.13 -11.20
N LEU A 173 1.12 8.74 -10.14
CA LEU A 173 1.11 10.19 -9.98
C LEU A 173 2.54 10.78 -9.91
N TYR A 174 3.37 10.27 -8.98
CA TYR A 174 4.75 10.72 -8.84
C TYR A 174 5.60 10.30 -10.04
N GLY A 175 5.36 9.12 -10.59
CA GLY A 175 6.13 8.67 -11.73
C GLY A 175 5.94 9.58 -12.95
N VAL A 176 4.70 9.99 -13.26
CA VAL A 176 4.44 10.85 -14.44
C VAL A 176 4.94 12.27 -14.14
N ALA A 177 4.67 12.77 -12.94
CA ALA A 177 5.07 14.12 -12.56
C ALA A 177 6.60 14.25 -12.44
N TYR A 178 7.28 13.38 -11.70
CA TYR A 178 8.68 13.54 -11.32
C TYR A 178 9.64 12.53 -11.95
N GLY A 179 9.14 11.51 -12.67
CA GLY A 179 9.97 10.46 -13.26
C GLY A 179 10.40 9.37 -12.28
N HIS A 180 9.90 9.39 -11.04
CA HIS A 180 10.20 8.41 -10.01
C HIS A 180 8.97 8.18 -9.11
N THR A 181 8.92 7.08 -8.37
CA THR A 181 7.82 6.82 -7.42
C THR A 181 7.88 7.77 -6.21
N TRP A 182 6.87 7.73 -5.32
CA TRP A 182 6.91 8.51 -4.08
C TRP A 182 8.12 8.15 -3.21
N PHE A 183 8.48 6.86 -3.15
CA PHE A 183 9.65 6.37 -2.44
C PHE A 183 10.98 6.83 -3.06
N GLY A 184 10.99 7.23 -4.33
CA GLY A 184 12.18 7.77 -5.01
C GLY A 184 12.80 9.00 -4.34
N ARG A 185 12.02 9.70 -3.49
CA ARG A 185 12.51 10.79 -2.64
C ARG A 185 13.55 10.35 -1.60
N TRP A 186 13.55 9.06 -1.25
CA TRP A 186 14.51 8.39 -0.37
C TRP A 186 15.39 7.41 -1.17
N SER A 187 15.66 7.74 -2.45
CA SER A 187 16.55 6.98 -3.34
C SER A 187 16.12 5.54 -3.67
N TYR A 188 14.88 5.15 -3.36
CA TYR A 188 14.31 3.90 -3.84
C TYR A 188 14.15 3.95 -5.37
N ARG A 189 14.54 2.87 -6.03
CA ARG A 189 14.53 2.75 -7.50
C ARG A 189 13.75 1.53 -7.92
N PHE A 190 13.41 1.49 -9.20
CA PHE A 190 12.81 0.31 -9.80
C PHE A 190 13.72 -0.90 -9.59
N LEU A 191 13.19 -1.95 -8.97
CA LEU A 191 13.90 -3.22 -8.80
C LEU A 191 13.31 -4.27 -9.75
N ARG A 192 12.00 -4.44 -9.71
CA ARG A 192 11.29 -5.46 -10.48
C ARG A 192 9.86 -4.99 -10.77
N GLY A 193 9.41 -5.20 -12.00
CA GLY A 193 8.04 -4.94 -12.40
C GLY A 193 7.14 -6.16 -12.22
N SER A 194 5.84 -5.96 -12.44
CA SER A 194 4.90 -7.07 -12.63
C SER A 194 5.32 -7.93 -13.83
N PHE A 195 4.76 -9.15 -13.94
CA PHE A 195 5.12 -10.11 -14.98
C PHE A 195 5.19 -9.47 -16.39
N GLY A 196 6.34 -9.58 -17.07
CA GLY A 196 6.58 -9.03 -18.40
C GLY A 196 6.97 -7.53 -18.44
N VAL A 197 6.85 -6.78 -17.35
CA VAL A 197 7.21 -5.36 -17.28
C VAL A 197 8.67 -5.23 -16.86
N LYS A 198 9.53 -4.89 -17.81
CA LYS A 198 10.94 -4.56 -17.61
C LYS A 198 11.10 -3.08 -17.26
N GLU A 199 12.26 -2.72 -16.71
CA GLU A 199 12.57 -1.34 -16.30
C GLU A 199 12.44 -0.33 -17.45
N HIS A 200 12.92 -0.66 -18.65
CA HIS A 200 12.80 0.24 -19.79
C HIS A 200 11.34 0.44 -20.24
N HIS A 201 10.53 -0.62 -20.26
CA HIS A 201 9.09 -0.51 -20.56
C HIS A 201 8.40 0.41 -19.56
N TYR A 202 8.77 0.31 -18.28
CA TYR A 202 8.24 1.17 -17.23
C TYR A 202 8.60 2.64 -17.51
N HIS A 203 9.89 2.96 -17.66
CA HIS A 203 10.32 4.35 -17.91
C HIS A 203 9.75 4.93 -19.20
N GLN A 204 9.72 4.16 -20.30
CA GLN A 204 9.10 4.56 -21.56
C GLN A 204 7.62 4.89 -21.40
N ALA A 205 6.87 4.08 -20.64
CA ALA A 205 5.45 4.36 -20.38
C ALA A 205 5.26 5.65 -19.58
N MET A 206 6.11 5.92 -18.59
CA MET A 206 6.05 7.14 -17.80
C MET A 206 6.39 8.38 -18.62
N GLU A 207 7.39 8.29 -19.49
CA GLU A 207 7.78 9.35 -20.40
C GLU A 207 6.68 9.64 -21.43
N PHE A 208 6.13 8.59 -22.05
CA PHE A 208 5.01 8.71 -22.98
C PHE A 208 3.79 9.37 -22.34
N LEU A 209 3.35 8.89 -21.16
CA LEU A 209 2.22 9.49 -20.44
C LEU A 209 2.50 10.94 -20.04
N GLY A 210 3.74 11.24 -19.66
CA GLY A 210 4.16 12.57 -19.27
C GLY A 210 4.22 13.56 -20.43
N SER A 211 4.53 13.11 -21.65
CA SER A 211 4.68 13.94 -22.84
C SER A 211 3.37 14.24 -23.57
N LEU A 212 2.26 13.60 -23.17
CA LEU A 212 0.93 13.88 -23.74
C LEU A 212 0.58 15.36 -23.57
N GLU A 213 0.35 16.03 -24.70
CA GLU A 213 -0.08 17.42 -24.73
C GLU A 213 -1.52 17.54 -24.23
N LEU A 214 -1.78 18.55 -23.38
CA LEU A 214 -3.10 18.77 -22.80
C LEU A 214 -4.17 19.09 -23.86
N VAL A 215 -3.77 19.64 -25.01
CA VAL A 215 -4.68 19.92 -26.13
C VAL A 215 -5.16 18.62 -26.76
N LYS A 216 -4.24 17.70 -27.08
CA LYS A 216 -4.56 16.37 -27.63
C LYS A 216 -5.42 15.56 -26.65
N VAL A 217 -5.12 15.64 -25.36
CA VAL A 217 -5.95 15.01 -24.32
C VAL A 217 -7.38 15.58 -24.32
N LEU A 218 -7.57 16.87 -24.57
CA LEU A 218 -8.93 17.43 -24.67
C LEU A 218 -9.65 16.98 -25.93
N GLU A 219 -8.94 16.87 -27.05
CA GLU A 219 -9.46 16.37 -28.32
C GLU A 219 -9.90 14.90 -28.21
N ASP A 220 -9.07 14.05 -27.61
CA ASP A 220 -9.35 12.61 -27.41
C ASP A 220 -10.60 12.38 -26.54
N PHE A 221 -10.86 13.28 -25.60
CA PHE A 221 -12.05 13.21 -24.74
C PHE A 221 -13.25 13.99 -25.29
N SER A 222 -13.14 14.62 -26.47
CA SER A 222 -14.25 15.35 -27.07
C SER A 222 -15.45 14.41 -27.30
N GLY A 223 -16.65 14.87 -26.94
CA GLY A 223 -17.88 14.06 -27.02
C GLY A 223 -18.09 13.04 -25.91
N THR A 224 -17.15 12.85 -24.98
CA THR A 224 -17.34 12.00 -23.79
C THR A 224 -18.03 12.75 -22.65
N GLU A 225 -18.67 12.02 -21.73
CA GLU A 225 -19.27 12.62 -20.53
C GLU A 225 -18.26 13.34 -19.62
N HIS A 226 -16.99 12.94 -19.68
CA HIS A 226 -15.89 13.49 -18.88
C HIS A 226 -15.23 14.73 -19.47
N PHE A 227 -15.54 15.09 -20.73
CA PHE A 227 -14.90 16.23 -21.42
C PHE A 227 -14.97 17.53 -20.60
N LYS A 228 -16.17 17.87 -20.10
CA LYS A 228 -16.41 19.10 -19.35
C LYS A 228 -15.59 19.14 -18.06
N GLU A 229 -15.48 18.02 -17.37
CA GLU A 229 -14.74 17.89 -16.12
C GLU A 229 -13.23 18.01 -16.36
N ILE A 230 -12.69 17.29 -17.34
CA ILE A 230 -11.27 17.33 -17.70
C ILE A 230 -10.88 18.74 -18.18
N LYS A 231 -11.70 19.36 -19.04
CA LYS A 231 -11.49 20.74 -19.50
C LYS A 231 -11.47 21.72 -18.33
N HIS A 232 -12.42 21.61 -17.40
CA HIS A 232 -12.46 22.47 -16.24
C HIS A 232 -11.21 22.32 -15.35
N ILE A 233 -10.75 21.08 -15.09
CA ILE A 233 -9.54 20.81 -14.32
C ILE A 233 -8.31 21.45 -15.00
N ILE A 234 -8.15 21.23 -16.31
CA ILE A 234 -7.01 21.77 -17.07
C ILE A 234 -7.04 23.31 -17.04
N CYS A 235 -8.18 23.93 -17.35
CA CYS A 235 -8.30 25.39 -17.33
C CYS A 235 -8.05 26.00 -15.95
N HIS A 236 -8.55 25.35 -14.88
CA HIS A 236 -8.36 25.83 -13.51
C HIS A 236 -6.88 25.90 -13.14
N TYR A 237 -6.13 24.82 -13.34
CA TYR A 237 -4.71 24.80 -12.98
C TYR A 237 -3.84 25.60 -13.96
N LYS A 238 -4.18 25.65 -15.26
CA LYS A 238 -3.50 26.54 -16.22
C LYS A 238 -3.66 28.01 -15.86
N GLY A 239 -4.86 28.44 -15.47
CA GLY A 239 -5.12 29.83 -15.07
C GLY A 239 -4.37 30.25 -13.80
N MET A 240 -4.01 29.28 -12.95
CA MET A 240 -3.20 29.53 -11.75
C MET A 240 -1.69 29.48 -12.04
N SER A 241 -1.25 28.71 -13.04
CA SER A 241 0.17 28.56 -13.35
C SER A 241 0.70 29.77 -14.11
N LYS A 242 1.83 30.35 -13.64
CA LYS A 242 2.56 31.41 -14.36
C LYS A 242 3.30 30.90 -15.60
N THR A 243 3.47 29.59 -15.70
CA THR A 243 4.17 28.89 -16.79
C THR A 243 3.15 28.26 -17.72
N ASP A 244 3.42 28.27 -19.03
CA ASP A 244 2.62 27.58 -20.02
C ASP A 244 2.69 26.07 -19.82
N SER A 245 1.80 25.52 -18.99
CA SER A 245 1.71 24.07 -18.80
C SER A 245 1.24 23.45 -20.11
N VAL A 246 2.11 22.72 -20.81
CA VAL A 246 1.82 22.14 -22.12
C VAL A 246 1.40 20.67 -22.01
N THR A 247 2.01 19.94 -21.07
CA THR A 247 1.89 18.47 -20.99
C THR A 247 1.16 18.00 -19.72
N ILE A 248 0.76 16.72 -19.70
CA ILE A 248 0.25 16.07 -18.48
C ILE A 248 1.28 16.12 -17.35
N LYS A 249 2.58 15.94 -17.64
CA LYS A 249 3.64 16.04 -16.64
C LYS A 249 3.66 17.41 -15.96
N ASP A 250 3.57 18.48 -16.75
CA ASP A 250 3.58 19.85 -16.22
C ASP A 250 2.36 20.12 -15.34
N LEU A 251 1.17 19.72 -15.81
CA LEU A 251 -0.07 19.83 -15.06
C LEU A 251 0.02 19.10 -13.72
N LEU A 252 0.43 17.83 -13.73
CA LEU A 252 0.52 17.02 -12.50
C LEU A 252 1.57 17.57 -11.53
N LYS A 253 2.74 17.97 -12.02
CA LYS A 253 3.77 18.66 -11.21
C LYS A 253 3.19 19.92 -10.54
N TYR A 254 2.49 20.75 -11.30
CA TYR A 254 1.87 21.97 -10.78
C TYR A 254 0.80 21.67 -9.74
N MET A 255 -0.13 20.74 -10.01
CA MET A 255 -1.15 20.30 -9.06
C MET A 255 -0.56 19.81 -7.73
N MET A 256 0.59 19.14 -7.78
CA MET A 256 1.27 18.61 -6.60
C MET A 256 2.00 19.69 -5.80
N THR A 257 2.50 20.74 -6.44
CA THR A 257 3.17 21.87 -5.76
C THR A 257 2.14 22.82 -5.11
N VAL A 258 1.06 23.18 -5.80
CA VAL A 258 0.02 24.09 -5.26
C VAL A 258 -0.64 23.54 -3.99
N LYS A 259 -0.92 22.22 -3.94
CA LYS A 259 -1.48 21.58 -2.75
C LYS A 259 -0.58 21.66 -1.51
N SER A 260 0.70 21.91 -1.67
CA SER A 260 1.62 22.09 -0.54
C SER A 260 1.56 23.50 0.05
N HIS A 261 1.02 24.48 -0.68
CA HIS A 261 0.91 25.88 -0.26
C HIS A 261 -0.49 26.28 0.24
N SER A 262 -1.56 25.64 -0.25
CA SER A 262 -2.94 25.95 0.15
C SER A 262 -3.33 25.52 1.57
N THR A 263 -2.42 24.90 2.33
CA THR A 263 -2.62 24.54 3.74
C THR A 263 -1.95 25.52 4.71
N ARG A 264 -1.48 26.68 4.22
CA ARG A 264 -0.56 27.54 4.98
C ARG A 264 -0.91 29.03 5.14
N GLU A 265 -2.13 29.44 4.83
CA GLU A 265 -2.62 30.78 5.18
C GLU A 265 -3.89 30.69 6.02
N SER A 266 -3.70 30.71 7.34
CA SER A 266 -4.72 31.17 8.28
C SER A 266 -4.51 32.66 8.49
N ASN A 267 -5.44 33.50 8.02
CA ASN A 267 -5.66 34.86 8.54
C ASN A 267 -6.99 35.47 8.06
N PRO A 268 -7.49 36.54 8.71
CA PRO A 268 -8.76 36.51 9.45
C PRO A 268 -9.98 37.04 8.67
N ALA A 269 -11.16 36.74 9.24
CA ALA A 269 -12.48 37.10 8.77
C ALA A 269 -12.68 38.61 8.58
N ILE A 270 -13.05 39.03 7.35
CA ILE A 270 -13.85 40.24 7.10
C ILE A 270 -14.84 39.98 5.94
N VAL A 271 -16.12 40.10 6.31
CA VAL A 271 -17.35 40.44 5.58
C VAL A 271 -17.57 39.87 4.15
N ALA A 272 -18.56 38.99 4.09
CA ALA A 272 -19.04 38.29 2.90
C ALA A 272 -19.83 39.19 1.93
N GLY A 273 -19.32 39.34 0.70
CA GLY A 273 -20.15 39.45 -0.50
C GLY A 273 -20.44 38.05 -1.07
N PRO A 274 -21.48 37.85 -1.90
CA PRO A 274 -21.92 36.52 -2.30
C PRO A 274 -20.97 35.93 -3.34
N LEU A 275 -19.83 35.42 -2.87
CA LEU A 275 -19.11 34.39 -3.58
C LEU A 275 -20.00 33.15 -3.54
N THR A 276 -20.48 32.73 -4.70
CA THR A 276 -21.20 31.47 -4.86
C THR A 276 -20.33 30.36 -4.26
N SER A 277 -20.68 29.98 -3.03
CA SER A 277 -20.14 28.83 -2.35
C SER A 277 -20.41 27.65 -3.27
N LEU A 278 -19.40 27.28 -4.06
CA LEU A 278 -19.30 26.00 -4.73
C LEU A 278 -19.15 24.98 -3.61
N LYS A 279 -20.29 24.70 -2.97
CA LYS A 279 -20.57 23.44 -2.30
C LYS A 279 -20.25 22.41 -3.36
N TRP A 280 -19.05 21.86 -3.25
CA TRP A 280 -18.71 20.55 -3.73
C TRP A 280 -19.85 19.62 -3.27
N LYS A 281 -20.87 19.47 -4.10
CA LYS A 281 -21.56 18.19 -4.19
C LYS A 281 -20.50 17.27 -4.74
N LEU A 282 -19.62 16.79 -3.85
CA LEU A 282 -19.08 15.47 -3.99
C LEU A 282 -20.32 14.62 -4.18
N SER A 283 -20.56 14.18 -5.41
CA SER A 283 -21.38 13.02 -5.60
C SER A 283 -20.80 11.98 -4.66
N THR A 284 -21.54 11.68 -3.60
CA THR A 284 -21.15 10.77 -2.54
C THR A 284 -21.13 9.36 -3.12
N ARG A 285 -20.20 9.07 -4.02
CA ARG A 285 -19.88 7.70 -4.44
C ARG A 285 -18.96 7.00 -3.44
N ALA A 286 -18.56 7.70 -2.38
CA ALA A 286 -17.96 7.12 -1.18
C ALA A 286 -18.98 6.77 -0.07
N SER A 287 -20.29 6.99 -0.26
CA SER A 287 -21.34 6.40 0.62
C SER A 287 -22.34 5.51 -0.13
N LEU A 288 -22.04 5.14 -1.39
CA LEU A 288 -22.74 4.08 -2.10
C LEU A 288 -22.10 2.69 -1.94
N GLN A 289 -20.93 2.59 -1.31
CA GLN A 289 -20.41 1.28 -0.86
C GLN A 289 -21.02 0.80 0.46
N ASN A 290 -21.78 1.63 1.19
CA ASN A 290 -22.43 1.25 2.44
C ASN A 290 -23.97 1.37 2.45
N LYS A 291 -24.60 1.73 1.31
CA LYS A 291 -26.08 1.68 1.17
C LYS A 291 -26.59 0.74 0.07
N HIS A 292 -25.74 0.28 -0.85
CA HIS A 292 -26.13 -0.66 -1.91
C HIS A 292 -26.29 -2.12 -1.43
N LEU A 293 -26.09 -2.41 -0.14
CA LEU A 293 -26.44 -3.69 0.48
C LEU A 293 -27.94 -3.81 0.83
N SER A 294 -28.74 -2.76 0.64
CA SER A 294 -30.15 -2.76 1.07
C SER A 294 -31.20 -2.79 -0.06
N GLN A 295 -30.81 -2.70 -1.35
CA GLN A 295 -31.78 -2.71 -2.46
C GLN A 295 -31.33 -3.44 -3.74
N MET A 296 -30.42 -4.42 -3.64
CA MET A 296 -30.35 -5.44 -4.69
C MET A 296 -31.50 -6.44 -4.46
N LYS A 297 -32.36 -6.63 -5.47
CA LYS A 297 -33.19 -7.83 -5.55
C LYS A 297 -32.29 -9.03 -5.26
N PRO A 298 -32.69 -9.99 -4.41
CA PRO A 298 -31.80 -11.04 -3.93
C PRO A 298 -31.24 -11.81 -5.12
N ILE A 299 -29.95 -11.64 -5.40
CA ILE A 299 -29.22 -12.51 -6.29
C ILE A 299 -29.18 -13.85 -5.54
N LYS A 300 -29.92 -14.83 -6.06
CA LYS A 300 -29.97 -16.17 -5.49
C LYS A 300 -28.59 -16.80 -5.61
N PHE A 301 -27.81 -16.74 -4.55
CA PHE A 301 -26.59 -17.53 -4.44
C PHE A 301 -26.99 -19.02 -4.39
N ARG A 302 -26.49 -19.80 -5.36
CA ARG A 302 -26.64 -21.26 -5.35
C ARG A 302 -25.41 -21.88 -4.70
N LYS A 303 -25.60 -23.00 -3.99
CA LYS A 303 -24.50 -23.80 -3.45
C LYS A 303 -23.69 -24.40 -4.60
N PHE A 304 -22.37 -24.49 -4.43
CA PHE A 304 -21.46 -25.02 -5.45
C PHE A 304 -21.81 -26.43 -5.92
N THR A 305 -22.28 -27.27 -5.00
CA THR A 305 -22.81 -28.61 -5.28
C THR A 305 -23.96 -28.60 -6.31
N SER A 306 -24.87 -27.61 -6.23
CA SER A 306 -25.99 -27.47 -7.15
C SER A 306 -25.58 -26.88 -8.51
N ALA A 307 -24.60 -25.96 -8.54
CA ALA A 307 -24.09 -25.40 -9.79
C ALA A 307 -23.29 -26.44 -10.59
N VAL A 308 -22.53 -27.29 -9.90
CA VAL A 308 -21.76 -28.39 -10.50
C VAL A 308 -22.68 -29.47 -11.08
N ALA A 309 -23.81 -29.78 -10.45
CA ALA A 309 -24.76 -30.79 -10.93
C ALA A 309 -25.52 -30.39 -12.21
N GLU A 310 -25.66 -29.08 -12.49
CA GLU A 310 -26.32 -28.56 -13.70
C GLU A 310 -25.36 -28.39 -14.90
N MET A 311 -24.05 -28.56 -14.69
CA MET A 311 -23.04 -28.40 -15.75
C MET A 311 -22.55 -29.74 -16.28
N ASP A 312 -22.51 -29.85 -17.60
CA ASP A 312 -21.93 -30.98 -18.32
C ASP A 312 -20.40 -30.88 -18.34
N SER A 313 -19.80 -31.00 -17.15
CA SER A 313 -18.36 -30.88 -16.94
C SER A 313 -17.68 -32.23 -17.18
N ARG A 314 -16.50 -32.21 -17.82
CA ARG A 314 -15.67 -33.39 -18.06
C ARG A 314 -15.20 -34.07 -16.76
N TRP A 315 -15.16 -33.35 -15.64
CA TRP A 315 -14.65 -33.87 -14.37
C TRP A 315 -15.79 -34.23 -13.39
N PRO A 316 -15.66 -35.32 -12.61
CA PRO A 316 -16.65 -35.69 -11.60
C PRO A 316 -16.86 -34.60 -10.54
N ALA A 317 -18.10 -34.45 -10.06
CA ALA A 317 -18.49 -33.41 -9.10
C ALA A 317 -17.60 -33.33 -7.85
N ARG A 318 -17.28 -34.48 -7.23
CA ARG A 318 -16.40 -34.58 -6.06
C ARG A 318 -15.00 -34.00 -6.31
N ARG A 319 -14.47 -34.18 -7.53
CA ARG A 319 -13.15 -33.67 -7.91
C ARG A 319 -13.17 -32.16 -8.12
N MET A 320 -14.29 -31.62 -8.61
CA MET A 320 -14.48 -30.17 -8.73
C MET A 320 -14.66 -29.50 -7.35
N GLU A 321 -15.34 -30.16 -6.41
CA GLU A 321 -15.50 -29.68 -5.03
C GLU A 321 -14.16 -29.62 -4.29
N GLN A 322 -13.36 -30.69 -4.34
CA GLN A 322 -12.02 -30.72 -3.75
C GLN A 322 -11.10 -29.67 -4.37
N ALA A 323 -11.14 -29.50 -5.69
CA ALA A 323 -10.39 -28.44 -6.36
C ALA A 323 -10.87 -27.05 -5.94
N ALA A 324 -12.17 -26.84 -5.75
CA ALA A 324 -12.71 -25.56 -5.29
C ALA A 324 -12.28 -25.24 -3.86
N GLU A 325 -12.30 -26.20 -2.94
CA GLU A 325 -11.81 -26.02 -1.56
C GLU A 325 -10.32 -25.66 -1.54
N VAL A 326 -9.50 -26.39 -2.30
CA VAL A 326 -8.06 -26.11 -2.41
C VAL A 326 -7.81 -24.74 -3.04
N ILE A 327 -8.58 -24.34 -4.06
CA ILE A 327 -8.47 -23.03 -4.71
C ILE A 327 -8.89 -21.91 -3.74
N VAL A 328 -9.99 -22.08 -3.00
CA VAL A 328 -10.45 -21.08 -2.01
C VAL A 328 -9.43 -20.92 -0.89
N ASN A 329 -8.88 -22.03 -0.38
CA ASN A 329 -7.88 -22.01 0.69
C ASN A 329 -6.54 -21.43 0.20
N ALA A 330 -6.07 -21.81 -0.99
CA ALA A 330 -4.79 -21.35 -1.53
C ALA A 330 -4.83 -19.93 -2.13
N LEU A 331 -6.00 -19.42 -2.51
CA LEU A 331 -6.17 -18.02 -2.95
C LEU A 331 -6.08 -17.00 -1.81
N LEU A 332 -6.01 -17.45 -0.55
CA LEU A 332 -5.61 -16.60 0.57
C LEU A 332 -4.12 -16.26 0.56
N GLU A 333 -3.28 -17.09 -0.07
CA GLU A 333 -1.82 -16.96 0.00
C GLU A 333 -1.14 -16.73 -1.36
N ALA A 334 -1.52 -17.45 -2.44
CA ALA A 334 -1.05 -17.16 -3.81
C ALA A 334 -1.78 -17.98 -4.89
N ARG A 335 -2.18 -17.32 -5.99
CA ARG A 335 -2.86 -17.97 -7.14
C ARG A 335 -2.02 -19.07 -7.81
N ASP A 336 -0.71 -18.87 -7.92
CA ASP A 336 0.17 -19.83 -8.63
C ASP A 336 0.50 -21.05 -7.75
N ALA A 337 0.44 -20.92 -6.42
CA ALA A 337 0.56 -22.04 -5.49
C ALA A 337 -0.66 -22.98 -5.56
N ALA A 338 -1.86 -22.40 -5.69
CA ALA A 338 -3.09 -23.15 -5.91
C ALA A 338 -3.04 -23.96 -7.22
N ARG A 339 -2.43 -23.39 -8.27
CA ARG A 339 -2.29 -24.04 -9.59
C ARG A 339 -1.35 -25.25 -9.54
N LEU A 340 -0.27 -25.15 -8.74
CA LEU A 340 0.65 -26.25 -8.47
C LEU A 340 -0.01 -27.38 -7.68
N HIS A 341 -0.91 -27.06 -6.75
CA HIS A 341 -1.64 -28.05 -5.93
C HIS A 341 -2.72 -28.81 -6.72
N VAL A 342 -3.44 -28.13 -7.63
CA VAL A 342 -4.49 -28.78 -8.43
C VAL A 342 -3.90 -29.63 -9.56
N GLY A 343 -2.73 -29.24 -10.10
CA GLY A 343 -1.97 -30.01 -11.10
C GLY A 343 -2.59 -30.04 -12.52
N ASP A 344 -3.92 -29.92 -12.62
CA ASP A 344 -4.69 -29.85 -13.87
C ASP A 344 -5.14 -28.41 -14.14
N THR A 345 -4.46 -27.75 -15.08
CA THR A 345 -4.73 -26.36 -15.44
C THR A 345 -6.11 -26.14 -16.06
N GLY A 346 -6.65 -27.15 -16.76
CA GLY A 346 -7.99 -27.08 -17.35
C GLY A 346 -9.08 -27.16 -16.28
N LEU A 347 -8.89 -28.02 -15.27
CA LEU A 347 -9.78 -28.12 -14.11
C LEU A 347 -9.77 -26.81 -13.30
N PHE A 348 -8.59 -26.24 -13.08
CA PHE A 348 -8.42 -24.97 -12.35
C PHE A 348 -9.18 -23.81 -12.99
N ASP A 349 -9.01 -23.61 -14.30
CA ASP A 349 -9.66 -22.54 -15.03
C ASP A 349 -11.19 -22.75 -15.11
N ASN A 350 -11.65 -24.00 -15.18
CA ASN A 350 -13.07 -24.33 -15.15
C ASN A 350 -13.68 -24.02 -13.77
N VAL A 351 -13.04 -24.41 -12.68
CA VAL A 351 -13.53 -24.13 -11.31
C VAL A 351 -13.57 -22.62 -11.02
N LEU A 352 -12.57 -21.85 -11.44
CA LEU A 352 -12.58 -20.38 -11.30
C LEU A 352 -13.74 -19.71 -12.07
N LYS A 353 -14.12 -20.26 -13.24
CA LYS A 353 -15.27 -19.78 -14.01
C LYS A 353 -16.58 -19.97 -13.25
N ILE A 354 -16.69 -21.06 -12.48
CA ILE A 354 -17.86 -21.40 -11.67
C ILE A 354 -17.90 -20.57 -10.38
N LEU A 355 -16.75 -20.39 -9.74
CA LEU A 355 -16.60 -19.64 -8.48
C LEU A 355 -16.98 -18.15 -8.60
N ASN A 356 -17.04 -17.58 -9.80
CA ASN A 356 -17.36 -16.16 -9.98
C ASN A 356 -18.77 -15.79 -9.46
N ASN A 357 -19.68 -16.75 -9.28
CA ASN A 357 -21.08 -16.51 -8.89
C ASN A 357 -21.64 -17.48 -7.82
N VAL A 358 -20.79 -18.19 -7.08
CA VAL A 358 -21.22 -19.35 -6.28
C VAL A 358 -20.54 -19.38 -4.90
N ILE A 359 -21.26 -19.79 -3.87
CA ILE A 359 -20.74 -19.90 -2.50
C ILE A 359 -20.06 -21.25 -2.29
N VAL A 360 -18.80 -21.23 -1.83
CA VAL A 360 -18.04 -22.40 -1.36
C VAL A 360 -17.64 -22.14 0.10
N GLY A 361 -18.23 -22.89 1.03
CA GLY A 361 -18.08 -22.65 2.48
C GLY A 361 -18.73 -21.34 2.95
N ASP A 362 -18.22 -20.74 4.02
CA ASP A 362 -18.75 -19.50 4.63
C ASP A 362 -18.23 -18.20 3.98
N HIS A 363 -17.53 -18.29 2.84
CA HIS A 363 -16.85 -17.15 2.22
C HIS A 363 -17.47 -16.77 0.87
N VAL A 364 -17.93 -15.51 0.74
CA VAL A 364 -18.43 -14.95 -0.53
C VAL A 364 -17.45 -13.91 -1.06
N ARG A 365 -16.80 -14.18 -2.22
CA ARG A 365 -16.01 -13.18 -2.97
C ARG A 365 -16.33 -13.23 -4.46
N GLN A 366 -16.41 -12.06 -5.08
CA GLN A 366 -16.65 -11.88 -6.52
C GLN A 366 -15.31 -11.86 -7.27
N PHE A 367 -15.09 -12.79 -8.20
CA PHE A 367 -13.80 -12.98 -8.89
C PHE A 367 -13.81 -12.38 -10.30
N PHE A 368 -13.21 -11.20 -10.50
CA PHE A 368 -13.04 -10.65 -11.85
C PHE A 368 -11.99 -11.43 -12.66
N LEU A 369 -12.44 -12.34 -13.53
CA LEU A 369 -11.59 -12.99 -14.53
C LEU A 369 -11.18 -11.98 -15.63
N ARG A 370 -9.91 -11.56 -15.66
CA ARG A 370 -9.31 -10.92 -16.84
C ARG A 370 -8.95 -12.00 -17.88
N ARG A 371 -9.75 -12.11 -18.94
CA ARG A 371 -9.40 -12.91 -20.13
C ARG A 371 -8.21 -12.27 -20.86
N SER A 372 -7.09 -13.00 -20.95
CA SER A 372 -6.05 -12.72 -21.95
C SER A 372 -6.50 -13.34 -23.27
N LYS A 373 -6.78 -12.51 -24.29
CA LYS A 373 -7.00 -13.00 -25.66
C LYS A 373 -5.64 -13.30 -26.28
N HIS A 374 -5.32 -14.57 -26.47
CA HIS A 374 -4.31 -14.97 -27.44
C HIS A 374 -4.90 -14.84 -28.84
N ASN A 375 -4.46 -13.84 -29.60
CA ASN A 375 -4.61 -13.86 -31.04
C ASN A 375 -3.54 -14.80 -31.60
N ARG A 376 -3.99 -15.94 -32.13
CA ARG A 376 -3.24 -16.69 -33.14
C ARG A 376 -3.20 -15.82 -34.40
N VAL A 377 -2.00 -15.41 -34.81
CA VAL A 377 -1.77 -14.97 -36.18
C VAL A 377 -1.32 -16.20 -36.94
N ASN A 378 -2.14 -16.63 -37.90
CA ASN A 378 -1.74 -17.57 -38.95
C ASN A 378 -0.85 -16.78 -39.93
N SER A 379 0.41 -17.19 -40.09
CA SER A 379 1.01 -17.67 -41.35
C SER A 379 2.27 -18.45 -41.02
#